data_AF-A0A2N1FAV3-F1
#
_entry.id   AF-A0A2N1FAV3-F1
#
_cell.length_a   1.000
_cell.length_b   1.000
_cell.length_c   1.000
_cell.angle_alpha   90.00
_cell.angle_beta   90.00
_cell.angle_gamma   90.00
#
_symmetry.space_group_name_H-M   'P 1'
#
loop_
_entity.id
_entity.type
_entity.pdbx_description
1 polymer ?
#
loop_
_entity_poly.entity_id
_entity_poly.type
_entity_poly.pdbx_seq_one_letter_code
_entity_poly.pdbx_strand_id
1 'polypeptide(L)'
;MDVEDIYILLDHEISKLLKYLDKNIGKGEYTLFLTSDHGVIPIASYLNDINIPTGVVRMTRYKDQLEKHLNTKYGEDTWIQNFDDEQLYLNRDAILEKGVQLKNIQQDAVDFLVNIEGINSALTAYHANQSI
;
A
#
# COMPACT_ATOMS: atom_id res chain seq x y z
N MET A 1 -16.56 -4.53 20.34
CA MET A 1 -16.40 -5.80 19.62
C MET A 1 -14.97 -5.81 19.13
N ASP A 2 -14.14 -6.63 19.75
CA ASP A 2 -12.75 -6.84 19.31
C ASP A 2 -12.71 -7.87 18.18
N VAL A 3 -11.56 -8.06 17.54
CA VAL A 3 -11.39 -9.02 16.44
C VAL A 3 -11.74 -10.45 16.86
N GLU A 4 -11.49 -10.81 18.12
CA GLU A 4 -11.85 -12.12 18.67
C GLU A 4 -13.37 -12.33 18.69
N ASP A 5 -14.13 -11.33 19.15
CA ASP A 5 -15.60 -11.38 19.14
C ASP A 5 -16.14 -11.55 17.70
N ILE A 6 -15.50 -10.90 16.73
CA ILE A 6 -15.87 -11.00 15.30
C ILE A 6 -15.63 -12.42 14.80
N TYR A 7 -14.49 -13.04 15.15
CA TYR A 7 -14.21 -14.41 14.73
C TYR A 7 -15.16 -15.44 15.35
N ILE A 8 -15.54 -15.25 16.62
CA ILE A 8 -16.55 -16.10 17.27
C ILE A 8 -17.90 -15.98 16.55
N LEU A 9 -18.31 -14.76 16.19
CA LEU A 9 -19.54 -14.54 15.43
C LEU A 9 -19.43 -15.14 14.03
N LEU A 10 -18.31 -14.97 13.34
CA LEU A 10 -18.07 -15.51 12.01
C LEU A 10 -18.15 -17.03 11.99
N ASP A 11 -17.53 -17.71 12.96
CA ASP A 11 -17.62 -19.17 13.11
C ASP A 11 -19.08 -19.62 13.24
N HIS A 12 -19.85 -18.93 14.08
CA HIS A 12 -21.26 -19.23 14.28
C HIS A 12 -22.09 -19.01 13.02
N GLU A 13 -21.84 -17.94 12.26
CA GLU A 13 -22.55 -17.69 11.00
C GLU A 13 -22.15 -18.66 9.89
N ILE A 14 -20.88 -19.07 9.81
CA ILE A 14 -20.44 -20.14 8.91
C ILE A 14 -21.12 -21.46 9.27
N SER A 15 -21.23 -21.80 10.56
CA SER A 15 -21.94 -22.99 11.03
C SER A 15 -23.40 -23.01 10.57
N LYS A 16 -24.09 -21.87 10.63
CA LYS A 16 -25.46 -21.74 10.13
C LYS A 16 -25.55 -21.92 8.62
N LEU A 17 -24.63 -21.31 7.87
CA LEU A 17 -24.57 -21.44 6.41
C LEU A 17 -24.38 -22.91 6.00
N LEU A 18 -23.42 -23.60 6.62
CA LEU A 18 -23.16 -25.02 6.34
C LEU A 18 -24.39 -25.89 6.66
N LYS A 19 -25.05 -25.67 7.80
CA LYS A 19 -26.30 -26.38 8.14
C LYS A 19 -27.42 -26.13 7.12
N TYR A 20 -27.51 -24.91 6.60
CA TYR A 20 -28.46 -24.58 5.55
C TYR A 20 -28.14 -25.32 4.25
N LEU A 21 -26.87 -25.37 3.83
CA LEU A 21 -26.44 -26.10 2.64
C LEU A 21 -26.67 -27.61 2.79
N ASP A 22 -26.30 -28.19 3.94
CA ASP A 22 -26.56 -29.60 4.25
C ASP A 22 -28.05 -29.96 4.14
N LYS A 23 -28.94 -29.09 4.63
CA LYS A 23 -30.40 -29.31 4.59
C LYS A 23 -31.00 -29.17 3.19
N ASN A 24 -30.55 -28.18 2.42
CA ASN A 24 -31.23 -27.78 1.17
C ASN A 24 -30.55 -28.32 -0.10
N ILE A 25 -29.24 -28.56 -0.06
CA ILE A 25 -28.45 -29.09 -1.18
C ILE A 25 -28.12 -30.56 -0.95
N GLY A 26 -27.82 -30.93 0.29
CA GLY A 26 -27.42 -32.28 0.67
C GLY A 26 -25.95 -32.33 1.05
N LYS A 27 -25.66 -33.06 2.14
CA LYS A 27 -24.29 -33.24 2.62
C LYS A 27 -23.48 -34.06 1.62
N GLY A 28 -22.35 -33.53 1.18
CA GLY A 28 -21.49 -34.15 0.15
C GLY A 28 -21.80 -33.69 -1.28
N GLU A 29 -22.89 -32.95 -1.48
CA GLU A 29 -23.33 -32.46 -2.79
C GLU A 29 -22.81 -31.04 -3.11
N TYR A 30 -21.97 -30.48 -2.23
CA TYR A 30 -21.29 -29.19 -2.46
C TYR A 30 -19.82 -29.26 -2.06
N THR A 31 -19.01 -28.42 -2.72
CA THR A 31 -17.62 -28.15 -2.35
C THR A 31 -17.52 -26.70 -1.90
N LEU A 32 -16.88 -26.47 -0.76
CA LEU A 32 -16.63 -25.14 -0.22
C LEU A 32 -15.15 -24.79 -0.37
N PHE A 33 -14.88 -23.58 -0.87
CA PHE A 33 -13.57 -22.94 -0.79
C PHE A 33 -13.71 -21.68 0.07
N LEU A 34 -12.89 -21.59 1.11
CA LEU A 34 -12.83 -20.45 2.01
C LEU A 34 -11.40 -19.93 2.08
N THR A 35 -11.22 -18.63 1.92
CA THR A 35 -9.91 -17.96 1.92
C THR A 35 -10.06 -16.53 2.43
N SER A 36 -8.94 -15.85 2.66
CA SER A 36 -8.85 -14.38 2.78
C SER A 36 -8.21 -13.80 1.53
N ASP A 37 -8.51 -12.54 1.21
CA ASP A 37 -7.85 -11.76 0.16
C ASP A 37 -6.53 -11.16 0.65
N HIS A 38 -6.42 -10.86 1.95
CA HIS A 38 -5.19 -10.41 2.60
C HIS A 38 -5.15 -10.78 4.10
N GLY A 39 -3.99 -10.61 4.72
CA GLY A 39 -3.81 -10.65 6.17
C GLY A 39 -3.76 -9.25 6.77
N VAL A 40 -3.57 -9.15 8.08
CA VAL A 40 -3.40 -7.86 8.78
C VAL A 40 -2.21 -7.97 9.74
N ILE A 41 -1.44 -6.89 9.85
CA ILE A 41 -0.35 -6.76 10.81
C ILE A 41 -0.89 -6.04 12.07
N PRO A 42 -0.52 -6.45 13.30
CA PRO A 42 -0.91 -5.72 14.50
C PRO A 42 -0.45 -4.26 14.47
N ILE A 43 -1.17 -3.39 15.19
CA ILE A 43 -0.82 -1.97 15.26
C ILE A 43 0.59 -1.76 15.83
N ALA A 44 1.28 -0.72 15.35
CA ALA A 44 2.66 -0.44 15.71
C ALA A 44 2.86 -0.25 17.24
N SER A 45 1.87 0.29 17.97
CA SER A 45 1.99 0.43 19.43
C SER A 45 2.13 -0.92 20.13
N TYR A 46 1.32 -1.90 19.75
CA TYR A 46 1.38 -3.25 20.31
C TYR A 46 2.70 -3.95 19.98
N LEU A 47 3.16 -3.84 18.72
CA LEU A 47 4.44 -4.43 18.29
C LEU A 47 5.63 -3.82 19.06
N ASN A 48 5.60 -2.51 19.32
CA ASN A 48 6.61 -1.85 20.15
C ASN A 48 6.61 -2.37 21.59
N ASP A 49 5.44 -2.57 22.20
CA ASP A 49 5.33 -3.08 23.58
C ASP A 49 5.97 -4.47 23.74
N ILE A 50 5.98 -5.28 22.67
CA ILE A 50 6.62 -6.60 22.63
C ILE A 50 8.01 -6.59 21.96
N ASN A 51 8.62 -5.42 21.80
CA ASN A 51 9.97 -5.20 21.25
C ASN A 51 10.17 -5.72 19.82
N ILE A 52 9.12 -5.75 19.00
CA ILE A 52 9.22 -6.02 17.56
C ILE A 52 9.51 -4.70 16.83
N PRO A 53 10.58 -4.62 16.02
CA PRO A 53 10.86 -3.44 15.20
C PRO A 53 9.66 -3.08 14.32
N THR A 54 9.16 -1.86 14.47
CA THR A 54 7.99 -1.35 13.74
C THR A 54 8.08 0.16 13.61
N GLY A 55 7.19 0.75 12.81
CA GLY A 55 7.14 2.18 12.58
C GLY A 55 5.78 2.61 12.02
N VAL A 56 5.54 3.91 12.04
CA VAL A 56 4.34 4.50 11.41
C VAL A 56 4.81 5.28 10.19
N VAL A 57 4.41 4.81 9.01
CA VAL A 57 4.64 5.50 7.74
C VAL A 57 3.90 6.82 7.74
N ARG A 58 4.60 7.91 7.39
CA ARG A 58 4.03 9.26 7.28
C ARG A 58 4.17 9.77 5.86
N MET A 59 3.27 9.32 4.98
CA MET A 59 3.32 9.60 3.53
C MET A 59 3.40 11.10 3.21
N THR A 60 2.66 11.94 3.93
CA THR A 60 2.73 13.41 3.76
C THR A 60 4.14 13.95 3.98
N ARG A 61 4.87 13.43 4.98
CA ARG A 61 6.25 13.86 5.25
C ARG A 61 7.20 13.43 4.12
N TYR A 62 7.03 12.22 3.59
CA TYR A 62 7.83 11.75 2.46
C TYR A 62 7.55 12.57 1.20
N LYS A 63 6.27 12.89 0.94
CA LYS A 63 5.85 13.80 -0.13
C LYS A 63 6.52 15.16 0.00
N ASP A 64 6.43 15.81 1.16
CA ASP A 64 6.99 17.16 1.36
C ASP A 64 8.52 17.18 1.19
N GLN A 65 9.19 16.13 1.67
CA GLN A 65 10.64 15.97 1.52
C GLN A 65 11.03 15.80 0.05
N LEU A 66 10.28 14.98 -0.70
CA LEU A 66 10.52 14.77 -2.12
C LEU A 66 10.19 16.03 -2.93
N GLU A 67 9.08 16.72 -2.65
CA GLU A 67 8.70 17.98 -3.30
C GLU A 67 9.81 19.02 -3.16
N LYS A 68 10.35 19.18 -1.95
CA LYS A 68 11.48 20.07 -1.69
C LYS A 68 12.74 19.67 -2.46
N HIS A 69 13.03 18.36 -2.55
CA HIS A 69 14.15 17.85 -3.32
C HIS A 69 14.00 18.17 -4.81
N LEU A 70 12.81 17.95 -5.37
CA LEU A 70 12.49 18.24 -6.77
C LEU A 70 12.54 19.75 -7.06
N ASN A 71 12.00 20.60 -6.18
CA ASN A 71 12.11 22.07 -6.31
C ASN A 71 13.57 22.54 -6.30
N THR A 72 14.41 21.95 -5.45
CA THR A 72 15.85 22.29 -5.41
C THR A 72 16.56 21.93 -6.72
N LYS A 73 16.15 20.84 -7.38
CA LYS A 73 16.81 20.32 -8.58
C LYS A 73 16.26 20.90 -9.89
N TYR A 74 14.95 21.09 -9.97
CA TYR A 74 14.22 21.43 -11.19
C TYR A 74 13.58 22.83 -11.18
N GLY A 75 13.72 23.56 -10.07
CA GLY A 75 13.10 24.86 -9.84
C GLY A 75 11.72 24.74 -9.19
N GLU A 76 11.24 25.85 -8.63
CA GLU A 76 9.95 25.89 -7.94
C GLU A 76 8.79 25.57 -8.89
N ASP A 77 8.01 24.56 -8.52
CA ASP A 77 6.74 24.16 -9.11
C ASP A 77 5.98 23.23 -8.13
N THR A 78 4.85 22.65 -8.57
CA THR A 78 4.20 21.51 -7.93
C THR A 78 4.50 20.24 -8.73
N TRP A 79 5.53 19.49 -8.33
CA TRP A 79 6.01 18.30 -9.03
C TRP A 79 5.23 17.04 -8.68
N ILE A 80 4.68 16.95 -7.46
CA ILE A 80 3.92 15.78 -7.02
C ILE A 80 2.42 16.09 -7.02
N GLN A 81 1.70 15.43 -7.92
CA GLN A 81 0.24 15.48 -8.00
C GLN A 81 -0.41 14.71 -6.84
N ASN A 82 0.07 13.50 -6.56
CA ASN A 82 -0.42 12.69 -5.44
C ASN A 82 0.66 11.72 -4.91
N PHE A 83 0.54 11.32 -3.64
CA PHE A 83 1.33 10.24 -3.07
C PHE A 83 0.47 9.46 -2.08
N ASP A 84 -0.09 8.35 -2.53
CA ASP A 84 -1.07 7.55 -1.78
C ASP A 84 -0.98 6.08 -2.18
N ASP A 85 -1.44 5.17 -1.31
CA ASP A 85 -1.38 3.71 -1.53
C ASP A 85 -0.01 3.22 -2.04
N GLU A 86 1.08 3.76 -1.46
CA GLU A 86 2.47 3.47 -1.84
C GLU A 86 2.83 3.84 -3.30
N GLN A 87 2.00 4.65 -3.95
CA GLN A 87 2.15 5.09 -5.34
C GLN A 87 2.37 6.61 -5.42
N LEU A 88 3.44 6.98 -6.12
CA LEU A 88 3.78 8.38 -6.40
C LEU A 88 3.29 8.80 -7.79
N TYR A 89 2.49 9.85 -7.83
CA TYR A 89 1.97 10.46 -9.06
C TYR A 89 2.64 11.81 -9.29
N LEU A 90 3.48 11.88 -10.33
CA LEU A 90 4.16 13.12 -10.74
C LEU A 90 3.24 13.98 -11.62
N ASN A 91 3.26 15.29 -11.39
CA ASN A 91 2.56 16.29 -12.19
C ASN A 91 3.17 16.38 -13.60
N ARG A 92 2.45 15.86 -14.59
CA ARG A 92 2.93 15.79 -15.98
C ARG A 92 2.99 17.15 -16.65
N ASP A 93 2.09 18.06 -16.27
CA ASP A 93 2.03 19.39 -16.87
C ASP A 93 3.27 20.20 -16.46
N ALA A 94 3.60 20.23 -15.16
CA ALA A 94 4.81 20.88 -14.65
C ALA A 94 6.09 20.30 -15.30
N ILE A 95 6.17 18.98 -15.45
CA ILE A 95 7.30 18.31 -16.11
C ILE A 95 7.46 18.78 -17.57
N LEU A 96 6.34 18.85 -18.31
CA LEU A 96 6.35 19.28 -19.71
C LEU A 96 6.70 20.77 -19.84
N GLU A 97 6.08 21.63 -19.03
CA GLU A 97 6.31 23.08 -19.04
C GLU A 97 7.76 23.45 -18.75
N LYS A 98 8.41 22.71 -17.84
CA LYS A 98 9.83 22.91 -17.48
C LYS A 98 10.80 22.17 -18.38
N GLY A 99 10.31 21.41 -19.38
CA GLY A 99 11.14 20.66 -20.32
C GLY A 99 11.95 19.52 -19.68
N VAL A 100 11.51 19.01 -18.52
CA VAL A 100 12.19 17.92 -17.81
C VAL A 100 11.84 16.59 -18.47
N GLN A 101 12.85 15.74 -18.69
CA GLN A 101 12.58 14.39 -19.17
C GLN A 101 11.95 13.55 -18.06
N LEU A 102 10.76 13.01 -18.34
CA LEU A 102 10.00 12.18 -17.40
C LEU A 102 10.85 11.06 -16.76
N LYS A 103 11.65 10.36 -17.56
CA LYS A 103 12.49 9.25 -17.08
C LYS A 103 13.47 9.72 -16.00
N ASN A 104 14.04 10.92 -16.16
CA ASN A 104 15.02 11.45 -15.23
C ASN A 104 14.38 11.82 -13.89
N ILE A 105 13.23 12.52 -13.92
CA ILE A 105 12.54 12.88 -12.68
C ILE A 105 11.96 11.66 -11.96
N GLN A 106 11.51 10.63 -12.69
CA GLN A 106 11.12 9.35 -12.09
C GLN A 106 12.30 8.66 -11.39
N GLN A 107 13.48 8.63 -12.05
CA GLN A 107 14.66 8.01 -11.46
C GLN A 107 15.14 8.78 -10.23
N ASP A 108 15.14 10.12 -10.28
CA ASP A 108 15.51 10.95 -9.14
C ASP A 108 14.58 10.76 -7.94
N ALA A 109 13.28 10.64 -8.19
CA ALA A 109 12.32 10.36 -7.13
C ALA A 109 12.60 9.00 -6.48
N VAL A 110 12.89 7.96 -7.27
CA VAL A 110 13.29 6.66 -6.74
C VAL A 110 14.58 6.77 -5.93
N ASP A 111 15.64 7.36 -6.48
CA ASP A 111 16.94 7.50 -5.84
C ASP A 111 16.85 8.30 -4.53
N PHE A 112 15.96 9.29 -4.46
CA PHE A 112 15.69 10.01 -3.23
C PHE A 112 14.94 9.15 -2.20
N LEU A 113 13.83 8.52 -2.61
CA LEU A 113 12.94 7.78 -1.71
C LEU A 113 13.61 6.56 -1.08
N VAL A 114 14.45 5.82 -1.81
CA VAL A 114 15.15 4.64 -1.25
C VAL A 114 16.13 4.96 -0.13
N ASN A 115 16.50 6.24 0.04
CA ASN A 115 17.36 6.70 1.13
C ASN A 115 16.57 7.14 2.37
N ILE A 116 15.23 7.09 2.32
CA ILE A 116 14.38 7.44 3.46
C ILE A 116 14.18 6.21 4.35
N GLU A 117 14.41 6.38 5.66
CA GLU A 117 14.11 5.35 6.65
C GLU A 117 12.63 4.93 6.58
N GLY A 118 12.40 3.61 6.50
CA GLY A 118 11.07 3.03 6.32
C GLY A 118 10.71 2.69 4.87
N ILE A 119 11.53 3.11 3.89
CA ILE A 119 11.37 2.70 2.49
C ILE A 119 12.40 1.62 2.17
N ASN A 120 11.93 0.41 1.88
CA ASN A 120 12.81 -0.70 1.49
C ASN A 120 13.23 -0.62 0.02
N SER A 121 12.31 -0.21 -0.86
CA SER A 121 12.55 -0.12 -2.31
C SER A 121 11.55 0.82 -2.97
N ALA A 122 11.93 1.42 -4.09
CA ALA A 122 11.05 2.16 -4.98
C ALA A 122 11.34 1.77 -6.44
N LEU A 123 10.31 1.72 -7.27
CA LEU A 123 10.41 1.34 -8.68
C LEU A 123 9.76 2.42 -9.55
N THR A 124 10.40 2.75 -10.67
CA THR A 124 9.77 3.64 -11.64
C THR A 124 8.70 2.89 -12.42
N ALA A 125 7.63 3.60 -12.83
CA ALA A 125 6.62 3.03 -13.71
C ALA A 125 7.22 2.53 -15.05
N TYR A 126 8.32 3.16 -15.50
CA TYR A 126 9.06 2.72 -16.69
C TYR A 126 9.62 1.29 -16.53
N HIS A 127 10.19 0.96 -15.36
CA HIS A 127 10.71 -0.38 -15.09
C HIS A 127 9.59 -1.40 -14.80
N ALA A 128 8.54 -0.99 -14.10
CA ALA A 128 7.39 -1.86 -13.82
C ALA A 128 6.71 -2.36 -15.12
N ASN A 129 6.55 -1.47 -16.11
CA ASN A 129 5.88 -1.80 -17.37
C ASN A 129 6.72 -2.64 -18.34
N GLN A 130 8.00 -2.88 -18.05
CA GLN A 130 8.87 -3.76 -18.84
C GLN A 130 8.94 -5.19 -18.29
N SER A 131 8.31 -5.42 -17.14
CA SER A 131 8.37 -6.69 -16.40
C SER A 131 7.07 -7.49 -16.50
N ILE A 132 6.16 -7.09 -17.40
CA ILE A 132 4.86 -7.73 -17.70
C ILE A 132 4.85 -8.15 -19.17
#